data_AF-A0AA39NQF4-F1
#
_entry.id   AF-A0AA39NQF4-F1
#
_cell.length_a   1.000
_cell.length_b   1.000
_cell.length_c   1.000
_cell.angle_alpha   90.00
_cell.angle_beta   90.00
_cell.angle_gamma   90.00
#
_symmetry.space_group_name_H-M   'P 1'
#
loop_
_entity.id
_entity.type
_entity.pdbx_description
1 polymer ?
#
loop_
_entity_poly.entity_id
_entity_poly.type
_entity_poly.pdbx_seq_one_letter_code
_entity_poly.pdbx_strand_id
1 'polypeptide(L)'
;MTGNKNITVGDEDEPKEEDLGRQEHADKPATSPKRFREEESNVDDRESKKRHVQDIGTSSDAGDQTVTIDRPGDEVPAEYPNPFLGYKASAPKVKGFIITGHPGIGKTISLYYVFLLRLQASQPTILITHPDKVTIFLQQGIFSISMVDFEEVVNLIPISTWCLVDCNESLERVPEAIVKTPFFILQTASPSKHLQLQNKALGILQYVMKPFSLSELIIGRNRSLDVSETPSEESLREYYRQYTPSARFAYQYAGNIDKYRTFVQSLVSHWTIDHLKTLVGAFPTNVDFVSEQTLYHILTVTVEAGGQRSIPQVDIASCYISQLITEQLQPSPTVGATALGCCLFGVKLHELLAMAGQ
;
A
#
# COMPACT_ATOMS: atom_id res chain seq x y z
N MET A 1 47.85 -14.02 49.50
CA MET A 1 48.04 -12.61 49.92
C MET A 1 46.96 -11.79 49.24
N THR A 2 46.08 -11.26 50.07
CA THR A 2 44.82 -10.59 49.80
C THR A 2 45.01 -9.15 49.33
N GLY A 3 44.25 -8.73 48.33
CA GLY A 3 44.19 -7.34 47.86
C GLY A 3 42.77 -6.99 47.44
N ASN A 4 41.92 -6.71 48.43
CA ASN A 4 40.59 -6.13 48.23
C ASN A 4 40.73 -4.63 47.95
N LYS A 5 40.16 -4.16 46.84
CA LYS A 5 39.92 -2.73 46.58
C LYS A 5 38.42 -2.48 46.77
N ASN A 6 38.11 -1.63 47.75
CA ASN A 6 36.78 -1.09 48.01
C ASN A 6 36.44 -0.06 46.92
N ILE A 7 35.26 -0.18 46.33
CA ILE A 7 34.63 0.84 45.48
C ILE A 7 33.56 1.51 46.33
N THR A 8 33.70 2.83 46.48
CA THR A 8 32.76 3.73 47.15
C THR A 8 31.63 4.05 46.18
N VAL A 9 30.39 3.76 46.56
CA VAL A 9 29.18 4.19 45.86
C VAL A 9 28.87 5.61 46.32
N GLY A 10 28.83 6.55 45.38
CA GLY A 10 28.33 7.91 45.60
C GLY A 10 26.82 7.92 45.37
N ASP A 11 26.10 8.46 46.34
CA ASP A 11 24.68 8.81 46.22
C ASP A 11 24.56 10.01 45.25
N GLU A 12 23.88 9.81 44.13
CA GLU A 12 23.43 10.90 43.26
C GLU A 12 21.95 11.17 43.52
N ASP A 13 21.67 12.44 43.78
CA ASP A 13 20.36 13.02 44.09
C ASP A 13 19.32 12.77 42.97
N GLU A 14 18.18 12.21 43.36
CA GLU A 14 16.97 12.15 42.52
C GLU A 14 16.37 13.56 42.32
N PRO A 15 16.05 13.98 41.08
CA PRO A 15 15.26 15.17 40.86
C PRO A 15 13.78 14.90 41.16
N LYS A 16 13.20 15.79 41.99
CA LYS A 16 11.79 15.84 42.36
C LYS A 16 10.92 16.09 41.12
N GLU A 17 9.96 15.20 40.86
CA GLU A 17 8.88 15.44 39.91
C GLU A 17 7.92 16.50 40.45
N GLU A 18 7.68 17.54 39.66
CA GLU A 18 6.67 18.57 39.92
C GLU A 18 5.27 18.05 39.56
N ASP A 19 4.40 18.12 40.57
CA ASP A 19 2.99 17.76 40.61
C ASP A 19 2.14 18.70 39.72
N LEU A 20 1.72 18.20 38.55
CA LEU A 20 0.79 18.92 37.68
C LEU A 20 -0.67 18.59 38.05
N GLY A 21 -1.24 19.57 38.75
CA GLY A 21 -2.66 19.86 38.99
C GLY A 21 -3.70 19.03 38.24
N ARG A 22 -4.38 18.19 39.00
CA ARG A 22 -5.63 17.51 38.67
C ARG A 22 -6.80 18.50 38.82
N GLN A 23 -7.40 18.93 37.71
CA GLN A 23 -8.61 19.76 37.73
C GLN A 23 -9.85 18.87 37.66
N GLU A 24 -10.62 18.87 38.75
CA GLU A 24 -11.90 18.20 38.90
C GLU A 24 -12.99 18.91 38.06
N HIS A 25 -13.71 18.14 37.24
CA HIS A 25 -15.06 18.50 36.84
C HIS A 25 -15.99 17.32 37.09
N ALA A 26 -16.75 17.43 38.17
CA ALA A 26 -18.00 16.72 38.36
C ALA A 26 -19.08 17.40 37.50
N ASP A 27 -19.83 16.63 36.73
CA ASP A 27 -21.28 16.49 36.91
C ASP A 27 -21.90 15.59 35.85
N LYS A 28 -22.54 14.51 36.32
CA LYS A 28 -23.56 13.75 35.58
C LYS A 28 -24.90 14.49 35.73
N PRO A 29 -25.85 14.26 34.82
CA PRO A 29 -26.95 13.40 35.25
C PRO A 29 -27.40 12.37 34.22
N ALA A 30 -27.96 11.31 34.78
CA ALA A 30 -28.48 10.13 34.12
C ALA A 30 -29.77 10.39 33.32
N THR A 31 -29.97 9.63 32.24
CA THR A 31 -31.30 9.32 31.69
C THR A 31 -31.34 7.90 31.12
N SER A 32 -32.03 7.04 31.88
CA SER A 32 -32.97 5.96 31.54
C SER A 32 -32.79 5.05 30.31
N PRO A 33 -33.00 3.72 30.47
CA PRO A 33 -32.95 2.73 29.39
C PRO A 33 -34.27 2.68 28.60
N LYS A 34 -34.20 2.67 27.27
CA LYS A 34 -35.35 2.38 26.39
C LYS A 34 -35.43 0.88 26.12
N ARG A 35 -36.61 0.34 26.43
CA ARG A 35 -37.09 -1.03 26.19
C ARG A 35 -36.97 -1.42 24.71
N PHE A 36 -36.39 -2.58 24.44
CA PHE A 36 -36.64 -3.35 23.22
C PHE A 36 -38.06 -3.94 23.31
N ARG A 37 -38.86 -3.70 22.27
CA ARG A 37 -40.17 -4.31 22.06
C ARG A 37 -40.02 -5.22 20.85
N GLU A 38 -40.15 -6.51 21.10
CA GLU A 38 -40.36 -7.54 20.08
C GLU A 38 -41.76 -7.33 19.48
N GLU A 39 -41.83 -7.20 18.15
CA GLU A 39 -43.06 -7.43 17.40
C GLU A 39 -42.72 -8.36 16.23
N GLU A 40 -43.04 -9.63 16.45
CA GLU A 40 -43.35 -10.58 15.39
C GLU A 40 -44.61 -10.10 14.65
N SER A 41 -44.59 -10.09 13.33
CA SER A 41 -45.79 -10.43 12.56
C SER A 41 -45.42 -10.97 11.18
N ASN A 42 -45.86 -12.21 10.96
CA ASN A 42 -46.09 -12.82 9.65
C ASN A 42 -47.04 -11.94 8.80
N VAL A 43 -46.96 -12.07 7.48
CA VAL A 43 -48.06 -12.52 6.59
C VAL A 43 -47.82 -12.12 5.12
N ASP A 44 -48.06 -13.11 4.25
CA ASP A 44 -48.50 -13.13 2.84
C ASP A 44 -47.62 -12.66 1.67
N ASP A 45 -47.34 -13.66 0.82
CA ASP A 45 -47.93 -13.83 -0.52
C ASP A 45 -48.10 -12.57 -1.39
N ARG A 46 -47.31 -12.52 -2.47
CA ARG A 46 -47.89 -12.35 -3.82
C ARG A 46 -46.95 -12.74 -4.95
N GLU A 47 -47.38 -13.76 -5.66
CA GLU A 47 -47.02 -14.07 -7.04
C GLU A 47 -47.23 -12.88 -8.00
N SER A 48 -46.58 -13.01 -9.16
CA SER A 48 -46.95 -12.48 -10.48
C SER A 48 -46.32 -11.15 -10.90
N LYS A 49 -45.29 -11.23 -11.76
CA LYS A 49 -45.46 -10.93 -13.21
C LYS A 49 -44.20 -11.21 -14.02
N LYS A 50 -44.30 -12.26 -14.84
CA LYS A 50 -43.56 -12.36 -16.10
C LYS A 50 -44.00 -11.22 -17.01
N ARG A 51 -43.05 -10.39 -17.46
CA ARG A 51 -43.21 -9.62 -18.69
C ARG A 51 -42.07 -9.97 -19.64
N HIS A 52 -42.47 -10.76 -20.62
CA HIS A 52 -41.87 -10.92 -21.93
C HIS A 52 -41.87 -9.55 -22.61
N VAL A 53 -40.68 -9.03 -22.93
CA VAL A 53 -40.49 -7.94 -23.89
C VAL A 53 -39.44 -8.42 -24.88
N GLN A 54 -39.88 -8.41 -26.14
CA GLN A 54 -39.15 -8.84 -27.32
C GLN A 54 -38.14 -7.78 -27.76
N ASP A 55 -37.14 -8.29 -28.48
CA ASP A 55 -36.10 -7.62 -29.23
C ASP A 55 -36.54 -6.34 -29.97
N ILE A 56 -35.71 -5.30 -29.84
CA ILE A 56 -35.37 -4.42 -30.95
C ILE A 56 -33.85 -4.30 -30.97
N GLY A 57 -33.26 -4.90 -32.00
CA GLY A 57 -31.83 -4.85 -32.27
C GLY A 57 -31.37 -3.46 -32.68
N THR A 58 -30.25 -3.05 -32.09
CA THR A 58 -29.36 -2.04 -32.65
C THR A 58 -27.96 -2.55 -32.39
N SER A 59 -27.34 -3.09 -33.45
CA SER A 59 -25.95 -3.52 -33.45
C SER A 59 -25.06 -2.29 -33.44
N SER A 60 -24.53 -1.97 -32.27
CA SER A 60 -23.34 -1.15 -32.14
C SER A 60 -22.26 -2.04 -31.55
N ASP A 61 -21.33 -2.42 -32.42
CA ASP A 61 -20.13 -3.20 -32.17
C ASP A 61 -19.19 -2.39 -31.26
N ALA A 62 -19.54 -2.35 -29.97
CA ALA A 62 -18.70 -1.84 -28.90
C ALA A 62 -18.08 -3.07 -28.25
N GLY A 63 -16.74 -3.13 -28.27
CA GLY A 63 -15.96 -4.19 -27.65
C GLY A 63 -16.22 -4.27 -26.15
N ASP A 64 -17.27 -5.02 -25.81
CA ASP A 64 -17.51 -5.58 -24.49
C ASP A 64 -16.36 -6.54 -24.23
N GLN A 65 -15.26 -6.02 -23.66
CA GLN A 65 -14.42 -6.83 -22.80
C GLN A 65 -15.30 -7.19 -21.61
N THR A 66 -16.18 -8.17 -21.84
CA THR A 66 -16.56 -9.11 -20.81
C THR A 66 -15.25 -9.48 -20.17
N VAL A 67 -15.03 -8.96 -18.97
CA VAL A 67 -14.09 -9.55 -18.04
C VAL A 67 -14.61 -10.96 -17.94
N THR A 68 -14.08 -11.87 -18.76
CA THR A 68 -14.14 -13.29 -18.51
C THR A 68 -13.47 -13.41 -17.16
N ILE A 69 -14.29 -13.26 -16.12
CA ILE A 69 -14.01 -13.81 -14.81
C ILE A 69 -13.81 -15.26 -15.17
N ASP A 70 -12.54 -15.64 -15.29
CA ASP A 70 -12.14 -16.97 -15.68
C ASP A 70 -13.02 -17.90 -14.88
N ARG A 71 -13.93 -18.60 -15.59
CA ARG A 71 -14.69 -19.66 -14.95
C ARG A 71 -13.60 -20.53 -14.31
N PRO A 72 -13.68 -20.82 -13.01
CA PRO A 72 -12.76 -21.74 -12.40
C PRO A 72 -13.02 -23.10 -13.05
N GLY A 73 -12.39 -23.33 -14.21
CA GLY A 73 -12.08 -24.66 -14.65
C GLY A 73 -11.20 -25.28 -13.57
N ASP A 74 -11.12 -26.60 -13.58
CA ASP A 74 -10.28 -27.38 -12.67
C ASP A 74 -8.77 -27.13 -12.90
N GLU A 75 -8.34 -25.87 -12.94
CA GLU A 75 -6.96 -25.47 -12.91
C GLU A 75 -6.45 -25.81 -11.51
N VAL A 76 -5.71 -26.92 -11.46
CA VAL A 76 -4.88 -27.28 -10.32
C VAL A 76 -4.12 -26.02 -9.91
N PRO A 77 -4.25 -25.55 -8.65
CA PRO A 77 -3.56 -24.35 -8.19
C PRO A 77 -2.10 -24.44 -8.58
N ALA A 78 -1.59 -23.42 -9.27
CA ALA A 78 -0.20 -23.39 -9.69
C ALA A 78 0.69 -23.65 -8.47
N GLU A 79 1.47 -24.73 -8.52
CA GLU A 79 2.41 -25.04 -7.47
C GLU A 79 3.55 -24.02 -7.56
N TYR A 80 3.73 -23.22 -6.52
CA TYR A 80 4.82 -22.27 -6.41
C TYR A 80 5.91 -22.87 -5.51
N PRO A 81 6.87 -23.64 -6.06
CA PRO A 81 7.92 -24.24 -5.26
C PRO A 81 8.72 -23.13 -4.59
N ASN A 82 9.10 -23.34 -3.33
CA ASN A 82 9.91 -22.39 -2.59
C ASN A 82 11.29 -22.25 -3.28
N PRO A 83 11.63 -21.08 -3.84
CA PRO A 83 12.82 -20.90 -4.67
C PRO A 83 14.13 -20.94 -3.86
N PHE A 84 14.04 -20.93 -2.52
CA PHE A 84 15.21 -21.01 -1.64
C PHE A 84 15.54 -22.45 -1.24
N LEU A 85 14.67 -23.42 -1.52
CA LEU A 85 14.97 -24.83 -1.25
C LEU A 85 16.06 -25.34 -2.20
N GLY A 86 17.13 -25.91 -1.63
CA GLY A 86 18.27 -26.42 -2.40
C GLY A 86 19.15 -25.34 -3.03
N TYR A 87 18.84 -24.05 -2.83
CA TYR A 87 19.65 -22.96 -3.33
C TYR A 87 21.02 -22.94 -2.64
N LYS A 88 22.08 -23.10 -3.42
CA LYS A 88 23.45 -22.91 -2.95
C LYS A 88 23.82 -21.44 -3.16
N ALA A 89 24.12 -20.74 -2.06
CA ALA A 89 24.47 -19.34 -2.12
C ALA A 89 25.69 -19.10 -3.01
N SER A 90 25.49 -18.47 -4.16
CA SER A 90 26.54 -17.79 -4.91
C SER A 90 26.58 -16.31 -4.53
N ALA A 91 27.74 -15.67 -4.63
CA ALA A 91 27.84 -14.23 -4.48
C ALA A 91 26.84 -13.53 -5.44
N PRO A 92 25.95 -12.68 -4.93
CA PRO A 92 24.95 -12.04 -5.77
C PRO A 92 25.63 -11.06 -6.73
N LYS A 93 25.18 -11.03 -8.00
CA LYS A 93 25.71 -10.10 -9.01
C LYS A 93 25.33 -8.65 -8.74
N VAL A 94 24.31 -8.44 -7.92
CA VAL A 94 23.78 -7.13 -7.54
C VAL A 94 23.69 -7.05 -6.02
N LYS A 95 23.82 -5.84 -5.48
CA LYS A 95 23.80 -5.62 -4.02
C LYS A 95 22.42 -5.89 -3.42
N GLY A 96 21.35 -5.69 -4.18
CA GLY A 96 20.00 -5.85 -3.67
C GLY A 96 18.90 -5.49 -4.65
N PHE A 97 17.66 -5.57 -4.16
CA PHE A 97 16.45 -5.09 -4.84
C PHE A 97 15.61 -4.21 -3.93
N ILE A 98 14.74 -3.45 -4.58
CA ILE A 98 13.78 -2.55 -3.95
C ILE A 98 12.42 -2.88 -4.48
N ILE A 99 11.52 -3.24 -3.59
CA ILE A 99 10.12 -3.37 -3.89
C ILE A 99 9.49 -2.02 -3.62
N THR A 100 9.13 -1.32 -4.68
CA THR A 100 8.38 -0.07 -4.61
C THR A 100 7.04 -0.21 -5.33
N GLY A 101 6.24 0.84 -5.31
CA GLY A 101 4.90 0.86 -5.90
C GLY A 101 3.94 1.65 -5.02
N HIS A 102 2.69 1.71 -5.46
CA HIS A 102 1.66 2.53 -4.83
C HIS A 102 1.51 2.20 -3.31
N PRO A 103 1.25 3.18 -2.44
CA PRO A 103 1.01 2.94 -1.03
C PRO A 103 -0.14 1.95 -0.77
N GLY A 104 0.00 1.10 0.25
CA GLY A 104 -1.05 0.14 0.62
C GLY A 104 -1.23 -1.08 -0.31
N ILE A 105 -0.41 -1.24 -1.36
CA ILE A 105 -0.45 -2.40 -2.27
C ILE A 105 0.27 -3.65 -1.76
N GLY A 106 0.51 -3.80 -0.45
CA GLY A 106 1.07 -5.04 0.10
C GLY A 106 2.59 -5.26 -0.10
N LYS A 107 3.38 -4.20 -0.23
CA LYS A 107 4.87 -4.29 -0.28
C LYS A 107 5.43 -5.03 0.93
N THR A 108 5.05 -4.60 2.13
CA THR A 108 5.45 -5.24 3.40
C THR A 108 5.04 -6.71 3.46
N ILE A 109 3.84 -7.06 2.98
CA ILE A 109 3.39 -8.46 2.88
C ILE A 109 4.29 -9.26 1.94
N SER A 110 4.68 -8.68 0.80
CA SER A 110 5.59 -9.34 -0.15
C SER A 110 6.97 -9.60 0.48
N LEU A 111 7.47 -8.68 1.29
CA LEU A 111 8.71 -8.86 2.05
C LEU A 111 8.58 -9.98 3.09
N TYR A 112 7.47 -10.03 3.84
CA TYR A 112 7.18 -11.14 4.75
C TYR A 112 7.00 -12.48 4.04
N TYR A 113 6.45 -12.50 2.83
CA TYR A 113 6.37 -13.72 2.03
C TYR A 113 7.76 -14.26 1.69
N VAL A 114 8.68 -13.40 1.22
CA VAL A 114 10.08 -13.77 1.00
C VAL A 114 10.74 -14.25 2.29
N PHE A 115 10.51 -13.53 3.40
CA PHE A 115 11.01 -13.91 4.72
C PHE A 115 10.59 -15.34 5.11
N LEU A 116 9.29 -15.65 5.01
CA LEU A 116 8.76 -16.97 5.34
C LEU A 116 9.36 -18.07 4.46
N LEU A 117 9.47 -17.84 3.15
CA LEU A 117 10.09 -18.80 2.24
C LEU A 117 11.55 -19.07 2.60
N ARG A 118 12.31 -18.03 2.97
CA ARG A 118 13.70 -18.20 3.43
C ARG A 118 13.79 -18.98 4.74
N LEU A 119 12.91 -18.71 5.70
CA LEU A 119 12.85 -19.47 6.95
C LEU A 119 12.53 -20.94 6.72
N GLN A 120 11.56 -21.25 5.85
CA GLN A 120 11.22 -22.62 5.47
C GLN A 120 12.42 -23.35 4.83
N ALA A 121 13.27 -22.63 4.10
CA ALA A 121 14.50 -23.15 3.53
C ALA A 121 15.71 -23.11 4.49
N SER A 122 15.49 -22.80 5.77
CA SER A 122 16.53 -22.64 6.80
C SER A 122 17.67 -21.71 6.40
N GLN A 123 17.36 -20.67 5.63
CA GLN A 123 18.36 -19.71 5.13
C GLN A 123 18.58 -18.57 6.13
N PRO A 124 19.84 -18.16 6.39
CA PRO A 124 20.12 -17.08 7.32
C PRO A 124 19.53 -15.77 6.78
N THR A 125 18.81 -15.06 7.65
CA THR A 125 18.02 -13.89 7.25
C THR A 125 18.01 -12.84 8.36
N ILE A 126 18.22 -11.59 8.01
CA ILE A 126 18.04 -10.44 8.90
C ILE A 126 16.72 -9.76 8.53
N LEU A 127 15.94 -9.37 9.52
CA LEU A 127 14.72 -8.57 9.37
C LEU A 127 14.84 -7.27 10.17
N ILE A 128 14.59 -6.15 9.51
CA ILE A 128 14.63 -4.81 10.10
C ILE A 128 13.35 -4.09 9.74
N THR A 129 12.55 -3.78 10.78
CA THR A 129 11.28 -3.06 10.65
C THR A 129 11.26 -1.78 11.48
N HIS A 130 12.32 -1.51 12.23
CA HIS A 130 12.49 -0.37 13.13
C HIS A 130 13.96 0.07 13.11
N PRO A 131 14.28 1.38 13.22
CA PRO A 131 15.64 1.89 13.12
C PRO A 131 16.63 1.30 14.14
N ASP A 132 16.20 1.11 15.39
CA ASP A 132 17.11 0.73 16.47
C ASP A 132 17.22 -0.78 16.73
N LYS A 133 16.48 -1.60 15.97
CA LYS A 133 16.34 -3.03 16.26
C LYS A 133 16.65 -3.89 15.04
N VAL A 134 17.54 -4.85 15.23
CA VAL A 134 17.89 -5.86 14.22
C VAL A 134 17.48 -7.24 14.72
N THR A 135 16.67 -7.96 13.94
CA THR A 135 16.32 -9.35 14.24
C THR A 135 17.05 -10.28 13.28
N ILE A 136 17.86 -11.19 13.81
CA ILE A 136 18.73 -12.09 13.05
C ILE A 136 18.24 -13.52 13.22
N PHE A 137 17.93 -14.17 12.10
CA PHE A 137 17.49 -15.57 12.04
C PHE A 137 18.64 -16.41 11.48
N LEU A 138 19.21 -17.25 12.35
CA LEU A 138 20.27 -18.20 12.01
C LEU A 138 19.82 -19.62 12.32
N GLN A 139 20.61 -20.61 11.90
CA GLN A 139 20.34 -22.00 12.24
C GLN A 139 20.39 -22.25 13.76
N GLN A 140 21.19 -21.47 14.49
CA GLN A 140 21.34 -21.58 15.95
C GLN A 140 20.16 -20.97 16.72
N GLY A 141 19.31 -20.18 16.07
CA GLY A 141 18.19 -19.52 16.72
C GLY A 141 17.92 -18.11 16.20
N ILE A 142 17.12 -17.37 16.97
CA ILE A 142 16.69 -16.01 16.67
C ILE A 142 17.33 -15.07 17.69
N PHE A 143 17.96 -14.01 17.20
CA PHE A 143 18.61 -12.99 18.02
C PHE A 143 17.97 -11.64 17.74
N SER A 144 17.77 -10.84 18.77
CA SER A 144 17.27 -9.47 18.66
C SER A 144 18.25 -8.56 19.39
N ILE A 145 18.93 -7.69 18.65
CA ILE A 145 19.97 -6.80 19.16
C ILE A 145 19.71 -5.36 18.72
N SER A 146 20.39 -4.41 19.36
CA SER A 146 20.33 -3.02 18.91
C SER A 146 21.13 -2.84 17.61
N MET A 147 20.85 -1.76 16.87
CA MET A 147 21.65 -1.42 15.68
C MET A 147 23.11 -1.10 16.03
N VAL A 148 23.37 -0.59 17.23
CA VAL A 148 24.73 -0.30 17.71
C VAL A 148 25.52 -1.60 17.91
N ASP A 149 24.93 -2.56 18.62
CA ASP A 149 25.57 -3.86 18.87
C ASP A 149 25.75 -4.69 17.59
N PHE A 150 24.90 -4.45 16.57
CA PHE A 150 24.99 -5.14 15.29
C PHE A 150 26.34 -4.94 14.61
N GLU A 151 26.94 -3.75 14.69
CA GLU A 151 28.25 -3.47 14.09
C GLU A 151 29.37 -4.34 14.70
N GLU A 152 29.25 -4.70 15.98
CA GLU A 152 30.24 -5.53 16.68
C GLU A 152 30.14 -7.01 16.26
N VAL A 153 28.93 -7.48 15.92
CA VAL A 153 28.68 -8.90 15.63
C VAL A 153 28.54 -9.22 14.15
N VAL A 154 28.53 -8.22 13.26
CA VAL A 154 28.28 -8.39 11.82
C VAL A 154 29.22 -9.41 11.15
N ASN A 155 30.47 -9.48 11.61
CA ASN A 155 31.49 -10.39 11.08
C ASN A 155 31.24 -11.86 11.46
N LEU A 156 30.36 -12.13 12.43
CA LEU A 156 29.96 -13.47 12.85
C LEU A 156 28.78 -14.01 12.02
N ILE A 157 28.13 -13.15 11.23
CA ILE A 157 26.94 -13.50 10.44
C ILE A 157 27.37 -14.05 9.08
N PRO A 158 26.80 -15.18 8.60
CA PRO A 158 27.17 -15.75 7.31
C PRO A 158 27.00 -14.75 6.16
N ILE A 159 27.97 -14.68 5.25
CA ILE A 159 27.92 -13.77 4.08
C ILE A 159 26.74 -14.04 3.13
N SER A 160 26.15 -15.25 3.20
CA SER A 160 24.96 -15.64 2.43
C SER A 160 23.65 -15.07 2.99
N THR A 161 23.72 -14.33 4.10
CA THR A 161 22.55 -13.74 4.75
C THR A 161 21.92 -12.68 3.87
N TRP A 162 20.58 -12.71 3.80
CA TRP A 162 19.80 -11.62 3.19
C TRP A 162 19.31 -10.71 4.28
N CYS A 163 19.36 -9.40 4.03
CA CYS A 163 18.77 -8.39 4.88
C CYS A 163 17.45 -7.90 4.26
N LEU A 164 16.35 -8.18 4.94
CA LEU A 164 15.01 -7.75 4.58
C LEU A 164 14.69 -6.49 5.39
N VAL A 165 14.52 -5.36 4.70
CA VAL A 165 14.33 -4.05 5.34
C VAL A 165 12.97 -3.51 4.95
N ASP A 166 12.08 -3.33 5.91
CA ASP A 166 10.79 -2.69 5.67
C ASP A 166 10.90 -1.18 5.88
N CYS A 167 11.24 -0.43 4.81
CA CYS A 167 11.31 1.03 4.94
C CYS A 167 9.88 1.59 4.99
N ASN A 168 9.50 2.09 6.16
CA ASN A 168 8.18 2.58 6.52
C ASN A 168 8.31 3.96 7.20
N GLU A 169 7.23 4.49 7.78
CA GLU A 169 7.22 5.82 8.43
C GLU A 169 8.26 5.95 9.58
N SER A 170 8.56 4.85 10.28
CA SER A 170 9.57 4.82 11.35
C SER A 170 10.99 4.57 10.82
N LEU A 171 11.11 3.96 9.64
CA LEU A 171 12.38 3.56 9.03
C LEU A 171 12.43 4.07 7.59
N GLU A 172 12.83 5.33 7.42
CA GLU A 172 12.80 5.98 6.10
C GLU A 172 13.78 5.35 5.09
N ARG A 173 14.91 4.83 5.56
CA ARG A 173 16.00 4.30 4.73
C ARG A 173 16.69 3.09 5.37
N VAL A 174 17.41 2.34 4.55
CA VAL A 174 18.28 1.26 5.03
C VAL A 174 19.36 1.83 5.94
N PRO A 175 19.54 1.30 7.16
CA PRO A 175 20.61 1.74 8.07
C PRO A 175 21.99 1.64 7.43
N GLU A 176 22.85 2.63 7.68
CA GLU A 176 24.18 2.70 7.04
C GLU A 176 25.05 1.48 7.39
N ALA A 177 24.95 0.97 8.63
CA ALA A 177 25.59 -0.26 9.07
C ALA A 177 25.26 -1.45 8.14
N ILE A 178 24.00 -1.55 7.68
CA ILE A 178 23.52 -2.60 6.78
C ILE A 178 24.06 -2.41 5.36
N VAL A 179 24.08 -1.16 4.88
CA VAL A 179 24.59 -0.82 3.54
C VAL A 179 26.04 -1.24 3.39
N LYS A 180 26.87 -1.07 4.43
CA LYS A 180 28.30 -1.42 4.46
C LYS A 180 28.60 -2.93 4.49
N THR A 181 27.63 -3.77 4.82
CA THR A 181 27.81 -5.23 4.89
C THR A 181 27.98 -5.85 3.49
N PRO A 182 28.40 -7.12 3.35
CA PRO A 182 28.32 -7.85 2.09
C PRO A 182 26.93 -8.45 1.81
N PHE A 183 25.96 -8.29 2.71
CA PHE A 183 24.66 -8.96 2.61
C PHE A 183 23.84 -8.47 1.41
N PHE A 184 23.04 -9.37 0.86
CA PHE A 184 22.05 -9.00 -0.14
C PHE A 184 20.89 -8.26 0.52
N ILE A 185 20.52 -7.09 -0.02
CA ILE A 185 19.47 -6.25 0.58
C ILE A 185 18.20 -6.36 -0.24
N LEU A 186 17.10 -6.78 0.39
CA LEU A 186 15.76 -6.62 -0.17
C LEU A 186 15.01 -5.61 0.68
N GLN A 187 14.79 -4.42 0.15
CA GLN A 187 14.05 -3.38 0.84
C GLN A 187 12.67 -3.17 0.23
N THR A 188 11.65 -2.93 1.05
CA THR A 188 10.41 -2.31 0.60
C THR A 188 10.51 -0.82 0.83
N ALA A 189 9.92 -0.02 -0.05
CA ALA A 189 10.03 1.43 0.08
C ALA A 189 8.84 2.14 -0.55
N SER A 190 8.45 3.28 0.03
CA SER A 190 7.52 4.20 -0.62
C SER A 190 8.18 4.81 -1.87
N PRO A 191 7.40 5.25 -2.87
CA PRO A 191 7.93 5.95 -4.03
C PRO A 191 8.35 7.38 -3.65
N SER A 192 9.48 7.55 -2.95
CA SER A 192 10.09 8.86 -2.65
C SER A 192 11.48 8.99 -3.30
N LYS A 193 11.95 10.22 -3.54
CA LYS A 193 13.24 10.44 -4.24
C LYS A 193 14.46 10.01 -3.45
N HIS A 194 14.41 10.12 -2.11
CA HIS A 194 15.56 9.86 -1.25
C HIS A 194 16.12 8.45 -1.46
N LEU A 195 15.24 7.52 -1.80
CA LEU A 195 15.59 6.15 -2.13
C LEU A 195 16.30 6.11 -3.49
N GLN A 196 15.70 6.62 -4.57
CA GLN A 196 16.24 6.48 -5.93
C GLN A 196 17.72 6.91 -6.08
N LEU A 197 18.15 7.95 -5.36
CA LEU A 197 19.53 8.45 -5.39
C LEU A 197 20.53 7.51 -4.71
N GLN A 198 20.21 7.01 -3.50
CA GLN A 198 21.08 6.09 -2.78
C GLN A 198 21.23 4.75 -3.51
N ASN A 199 20.18 4.33 -4.20
CA ASN A 199 20.12 3.01 -4.82
C ASN A 199 20.98 2.89 -6.08
N LYS A 200 21.10 3.97 -6.86
CA LYS A 200 22.02 4.03 -8.00
C LYS A 200 23.48 3.88 -7.58
N ALA A 201 23.86 4.49 -6.46
CA ALA A 201 25.23 4.40 -5.94
C ALA A 201 25.57 2.98 -5.46
N LEU A 202 24.57 2.23 -5.00
CA LEU A 202 24.76 0.90 -4.41
C LEU A 202 24.57 -0.26 -5.40
N GLY A 203 24.19 0.00 -6.65
CA GLY A 203 23.86 -1.05 -7.62
C GLY A 203 22.65 -1.89 -7.21
N ILE A 204 21.68 -1.26 -6.52
CA ILE A 204 20.43 -1.90 -6.11
C ILE A 204 19.40 -1.72 -7.23
N LEU A 205 18.80 -2.82 -7.66
CA LEU A 205 17.80 -2.82 -8.73
C LEU A 205 16.40 -2.47 -8.19
N GLN A 206 15.63 -1.74 -8.99
CA GLN A 206 14.26 -1.39 -8.64
C GLN A 206 13.27 -2.40 -9.22
N TYR A 207 12.27 -2.76 -8.43
CA TYR A 207 11.14 -3.59 -8.79
C TYR A 207 9.84 -2.89 -8.37
N VAL A 208 9.10 -2.38 -9.35
CA VAL A 208 7.79 -1.77 -9.14
C VAL A 208 6.75 -2.89 -9.10
N MET A 209 6.12 -3.06 -7.94
CA MET A 209 5.04 -4.01 -7.74
C MET A 209 3.76 -3.48 -8.41
N LYS A 210 3.01 -4.38 -9.04
CA LYS A 210 1.75 -4.01 -9.69
C LYS A 210 0.71 -3.71 -8.60
N PRO A 211 -0.23 -2.81 -8.85
CA PRO A 211 -1.40 -2.69 -8.00
C PRO A 211 -2.19 -4.00 -7.97
N PHE A 212 -3.03 -4.15 -6.94
CA PHE A 212 -3.87 -5.34 -6.82
C PHE A 212 -4.88 -5.40 -7.98
N SER A 213 -5.13 -6.59 -8.49
CA SER A 213 -6.31 -6.90 -9.30
C SER A 213 -7.56 -6.99 -8.41
N LEU A 214 -8.73 -6.87 -9.03
CA LEU A 214 -9.99 -7.07 -8.31
C LEU A 214 -10.07 -8.46 -7.65
N SER A 215 -9.62 -9.50 -8.35
CA SER A 215 -9.60 -10.87 -7.80
C SER A 215 -8.68 -10.98 -6.57
N GLU A 216 -7.50 -10.37 -6.61
CA GLU A 216 -6.60 -10.33 -5.44
C GLU A 216 -7.23 -9.58 -4.26
N LEU A 217 -7.98 -8.49 -4.50
CA LEU A 217 -8.72 -7.78 -3.44
C LEU A 217 -9.82 -8.66 -2.84
N ILE A 218 -10.59 -9.36 -3.68
CA ILE A 218 -11.67 -10.24 -3.23
C ILE A 218 -11.12 -11.40 -2.39
N ILE A 219 -10.00 -12.00 -2.80
CA ILE A 219 -9.34 -13.07 -2.04
C ILE A 219 -8.72 -12.53 -0.74
N GLY A 220 -8.10 -11.35 -0.81
CA GLY A 220 -7.37 -10.75 0.30
C GLY A 220 -8.25 -10.18 1.42
N ARG A 221 -9.52 -9.81 1.15
CA ARG A 221 -10.40 -9.19 2.15
C ARG A 221 -10.62 -10.02 3.41
N ASN A 222 -10.57 -11.35 3.29
CA ASN A 222 -10.75 -12.29 4.41
C ASN A 222 -9.51 -12.38 5.31
N ARG A 223 -8.44 -11.66 4.98
CA ARG A 223 -7.20 -11.59 5.76
C ARG A 223 -7.10 -10.33 6.62
N SER A 224 -8.12 -9.47 6.61
CA SER A 224 -8.21 -8.36 7.56
C SER A 224 -8.33 -8.93 8.98
N LEU A 225 -7.59 -8.35 9.93
CA LEU A 225 -7.67 -8.73 11.34
C LEU A 225 -9.02 -8.35 11.97
N ASP A 226 -9.74 -7.41 11.35
CA ASP A 226 -11.09 -7.05 11.75
C ASP A 226 -12.12 -7.78 10.88
N VAL A 227 -12.67 -8.86 11.43
CA VAL A 227 -13.68 -9.70 10.77
C VAL A 227 -15.03 -8.96 10.68
N SER A 228 -15.28 -7.99 11.54
CA SER A 228 -16.60 -7.35 11.67
C SER A 228 -16.91 -6.34 10.56
N GLU A 229 -15.90 -5.89 9.82
CA GLU A 229 -16.02 -4.85 8.78
C GLU A 229 -15.56 -5.33 7.40
N THR A 230 -15.62 -6.63 7.12
CA THR A 230 -15.18 -7.15 5.81
C THR A 230 -16.09 -6.63 4.67
N PRO A 231 -15.55 -5.91 3.67
CA PRO A 231 -16.37 -5.36 2.60
C PRO A 231 -16.92 -6.47 1.68
N SER A 232 -18.13 -6.25 1.18
CA SER A 232 -18.76 -7.16 0.20
C SER A 232 -17.97 -7.16 -1.13
N GLU A 233 -18.15 -8.20 -1.96
CA GLU A 233 -17.47 -8.24 -3.27
C GLU A 233 -17.95 -7.12 -4.18
N GLU A 234 -19.24 -6.80 -4.11
CA GLU A 234 -19.85 -5.72 -4.89
C GLU A 234 -19.27 -4.37 -4.48
N SER A 235 -19.15 -4.13 -3.17
CA SER A 235 -18.50 -2.93 -2.63
C SER A 235 -17.06 -2.78 -3.11
N LEU A 236 -16.28 -3.86 -3.11
CA LEU A 236 -14.90 -3.85 -3.61
C LEU A 236 -14.84 -3.62 -5.12
N ARG A 237 -15.74 -4.24 -5.89
CA ARG A 237 -15.86 -4.03 -7.33
C ARG A 237 -16.17 -2.58 -7.66
N GLU A 238 -17.10 -1.97 -6.94
CA GLU A 238 -17.47 -0.58 -7.14
C GLU A 238 -16.33 0.37 -6.74
N TYR A 239 -15.68 0.11 -5.61
CA TYR A 239 -14.49 0.83 -5.21
C TYR A 239 -13.38 0.74 -6.28
N TYR A 240 -13.11 -0.47 -6.78
CA TYR A 240 -12.07 -0.73 -7.78
C TYR A 240 -12.31 0.01 -9.10
N ARG A 241 -13.58 0.14 -9.51
CA ARG A 241 -13.96 0.89 -10.72
C ARG A 241 -13.73 2.38 -10.56
N GLN A 242 -13.99 2.93 -9.37
CA GLN A 242 -13.95 4.36 -9.12
C GLN A 242 -12.58 4.88 -8.63
N TYR A 243 -11.79 4.07 -7.94
CA TYR A 243 -10.62 4.56 -7.17
C TYR A 243 -9.35 3.74 -7.39
N THR A 244 -8.29 4.09 -6.67
CA THR A 244 -6.99 3.45 -6.77
C THR A 244 -7.06 1.98 -6.33
N PRO A 245 -6.44 1.05 -7.08
CA PRO A 245 -6.35 -0.38 -6.72
C PRO A 245 -5.38 -0.66 -5.54
N SER A 246 -5.57 0.02 -4.42
CA SER A 246 -4.83 -0.15 -3.17
C SER A 246 -5.61 -1.04 -2.20
N ALA A 247 -5.04 -2.16 -1.79
CA ALA A 247 -5.69 -3.09 -0.86
C ALA A 247 -6.04 -2.44 0.48
N ARG A 248 -5.11 -1.65 1.04
CA ARG A 248 -5.34 -0.91 2.29
C ARG A 248 -6.60 -0.03 2.21
N PHE A 249 -6.70 0.79 1.16
CA PHE A 249 -7.81 1.74 1.02
C PHE A 249 -9.10 1.05 0.57
N ALA A 250 -9.02 0.03 -0.27
CA ALA A 250 -10.18 -0.76 -0.66
C ALA A 250 -10.86 -1.38 0.57
N TYR A 251 -10.08 -2.00 1.48
CA TYR A 251 -10.65 -2.61 2.68
C TYR A 251 -11.19 -1.57 3.68
N GLN A 252 -10.57 -0.39 3.74
CA GLN A 252 -11.00 0.68 4.62
C GLN A 252 -12.28 1.39 4.14
N TYR A 253 -12.45 1.54 2.83
CA TYR A 253 -13.44 2.46 2.26
C TYR A 253 -14.53 1.81 1.40
N ALA A 254 -14.35 0.58 0.93
CA ALA A 254 -15.36 -0.06 0.08
C ALA A 254 -16.72 -0.19 0.78
N GLY A 255 -16.75 -0.40 2.10
CA GLY A 255 -17.99 -0.44 2.89
C GLY A 255 -18.69 0.92 3.06
N ASN A 256 -18.00 2.03 2.78
CA ASN A 256 -18.55 3.39 2.91
C ASN A 256 -18.00 4.30 1.80
N ILE A 257 -18.40 3.98 0.57
CA ILE A 257 -17.86 4.62 -0.63
C ILE A 257 -18.23 6.11 -0.72
N ASP A 258 -19.38 6.53 -0.19
CA ASP A 258 -19.83 7.92 -0.24
C ASP A 258 -18.98 8.84 0.65
N LYS A 259 -18.57 8.35 1.83
CA LYS A 259 -17.61 9.06 2.68
C LYS A 259 -16.28 9.22 1.96
N TYR A 260 -15.81 8.17 1.29
CA TYR A 260 -14.56 8.23 0.54
C TYR A 260 -14.65 9.14 -0.69
N ARG A 261 -15.78 9.12 -1.40
CA ARG A 261 -16.08 10.05 -2.49
C ARG A 261 -15.96 11.50 -2.03
N THR A 262 -16.58 11.84 -0.91
CA THR A 262 -16.56 13.20 -0.36
C THR A 262 -15.14 13.64 -0.05
N PHE A 263 -14.34 12.75 0.54
CA PHE A 263 -12.94 12.98 0.81
C PHE A 263 -12.12 13.21 -0.47
N VAL A 264 -12.26 12.33 -1.47
CA VAL A 264 -11.58 12.47 -2.77
C VAL A 264 -11.98 13.76 -3.49
N GLN A 265 -13.27 14.11 -3.48
CA GLN A 265 -13.75 15.37 -4.04
C GLN A 265 -13.12 16.57 -3.34
N SER A 266 -12.98 16.52 -2.01
CA SER A 266 -12.29 17.59 -1.27
C SER A 266 -10.80 17.68 -1.61
N LEU A 267 -10.14 16.59 -2.01
CA LEU A 267 -8.75 16.65 -2.50
C LEU A 267 -8.70 17.33 -3.87
N VAL A 268 -9.62 16.96 -4.77
CA VAL A 268 -9.67 17.49 -6.14
C VAL A 268 -10.16 18.94 -6.19
N SER A 269 -11.00 19.39 -5.27
CA SER A 269 -11.58 20.75 -5.28
C SER A 269 -10.53 21.87 -5.21
N HIS A 270 -9.34 21.56 -4.70
CA HIS A 270 -8.23 22.51 -4.58
C HIS A 270 -7.32 22.54 -5.82
N TRP A 271 -7.61 21.72 -6.84
CA TRP A 271 -6.74 21.61 -8.01
C TRP A 271 -7.00 22.73 -9.01
N THR A 272 -5.90 23.25 -9.56
CA THR A 272 -5.90 24.23 -10.65
C THR A 272 -5.16 23.65 -11.85
N ILE A 273 -5.33 24.24 -13.02
CA ILE A 273 -4.58 23.86 -14.23
C ILE A 273 -3.06 23.96 -13.98
N ASP A 274 -2.61 24.98 -13.25
CA ASP A 274 -1.20 25.16 -12.91
C ASP A 274 -0.69 24.07 -11.95
N HIS A 275 -1.54 23.62 -11.02
CA HIS A 275 -1.22 22.47 -10.16
C HIS A 275 -1.00 21.21 -11.02
N LEU A 276 -1.89 20.96 -11.98
CA LEU A 276 -1.79 19.80 -12.87
C LEU A 276 -0.54 19.88 -13.78
N LYS A 277 -0.22 21.06 -14.31
CA LYS A 277 1.02 21.29 -15.08
C LYS A 277 2.26 21.02 -14.25
N THR A 278 2.26 21.48 -13.00
CA THR A 278 3.37 21.25 -12.07
C THR A 278 3.52 19.77 -11.77
N LEU A 279 2.40 19.07 -11.57
CA LEU A 279 2.37 17.64 -11.30
C LEU A 279 2.93 16.86 -12.51
N VAL A 280 2.49 17.14 -13.73
CA VAL A 280 3.03 16.54 -14.96
C VAL A 280 4.52 16.84 -15.14
N GLY A 281 4.95 18.09 -14.93
CA GLY A 281 6.36 18.47 -15.06
C GLY A 281 7.26 17.85 -14.00
N ALA A 282 6.70 17.52 -12.83
CA ALA A 282 7.42 16.86 -11.75
C ALA A 282 7.63 15.37 -12.00
N PHE A 283 6.74 14.68 -12.74
CA PHE A 283 6.91 13.25 -12.98
C PHE A 283 7.79 12.92 -14.19
N PRO A 284 8.59 11.84 -14.15
CA PRO A 284 8.78 10.90 -13.04
C PRO A 284 9.87 11.31 -12.03
N THR A 285 10.51 12.47 -12.22
CA THR A 285 11.77 12.84 -11.53
C THR A 285 11.58 13.42 -10.12
N ASN A 286 10.37 13.84 -9.77
CA ASN A 286 10.08 14.62 -8.57
C ASN A 286 8.74 14.28 -7.91
N VAL A 287 8.61 13.03 -7.46
CA VAL A 287 7.42 12.53 -6.75
C VAL A 287 7.17 13.27 -5.43
N ASP A 288 8.23 13.72 -4.74
CA ASP A 288 8.11 14.40 -3.43
C ASP A 288 7.39 15.76 -3.50
N PHE A 289 7.23 16.35 -4.70
CA PHE A 289 6.49 17.61 -4.85
C PHE A 289 4.97 17.41 -4.67
N VAL A 290 4.50 16.17 -4.81
CA VAL A 290 3.09 15.83 -4.71
C VAL A 290 2.79 15.46 -3.27
N SER A 291 1.75 16.06 -2.70
CA SER A 291 1.31 15.69 -1.35
C SER A 291 1.03 14.19 -1.30
N GLU A 292 1.41 13.53 -0.20
CA GLU A 292 1.18 12.09 -0.04
C GLU A 292 -0.28 11.73 -0.29
N GLN A 293 -1.22 12.53 0.23
CA GLN A 293 -2.65 12.35 0.01
C GLN A 293 -3.03 12.30 -1.47
N THR A 294 -2.45 13.17 -2.30
CA THR A 294 -2.68 13.17 -3.76
C THR A 294 -2.11 11.90 -4.39
N LEU A 295 -0.87 11.56 -4.06
CA LEU A 295 -0.20 10.39 -4.60
C LEU A 295 -0.92 9.08 -4.21
N TYR A 296 -1.59 9.08 -3.06
CA TYR A 296 -2.21 7.90 -2.47
C TYR A 296 -3.64 7.70 -2.96
N HIS A 297 -4.35 8.77 -3.32
CA HIS A 297 -5.79 8.71 -3.59
C HIS A 297 -6.19 9.13 -5.01
N ILE A 298 -5.35 9.92 -5.69
CA ILE A 298 -5.68 10.47 -7.01
C ILE A 298 -4.80 9.82 -8.09
N LEU A 299 -3.55 9.54 -7.76
CA LEU A 299 -2.59 8.95 -8.67
C LEU A 299 -2.38 7.46 -8.38
N THR A 300 -2.02 6.71 -9.40
CA THR A 300 -1.54 5.33 -9.28
C THR A 300 -0.10 5.24 -9.75
N VAL A 301 0.70 4.45 -9.05
CA VAL A 301 2.07 4.11 -9.48
C VAL A 301 2.04 2.71 -10.07
N THR A 302 2.28 2.61 -11.37
CA THR A 302 2.18 1.36 -12.14
C THR A 302 3.44 1.14 -12.98
N VAL A 303 3.39 0.11 -13.83
CA VAL A 303 4.38 -0.18 -14.87
C VAL A 303 3.64 -0.29 -16.19
N GLU A 304 4.34 -0.03 -17.29
CA GLU A 304 3.77 -0.20 -18.62
C GLU A 304 3.30 -1.64 -18.82
N ALA A 305 2.16 -1.83 -19.48
CA ALA A 305 1.65 -3.17 -19.79
C ALA A 305 2.67 -3.93 -20.65
N GLY A 306 3.19 -5.04 -20.12
CA GLY A 306 4.28 -5.80 -20.77
C GLY A 306 5.68 -5.16 -20.67
N GLY A 307 5.79 -4.00 -20.02
CA GLY A 307 7.05 -3.27 -19.86
C GLY A 307 7.92 -3.76 -18.70
N GLN A 308 9.09 -3.12 -18.58
CA GLN A 308 10.06 -3.42 -17.53
C GLN A 308 9.61 -2.86 -16.17
N ARG A 309 9.71 -3.67 -15.10
CA ARG A 309 9.37 -3.26 -13.72
C ARG A 309 10.41 -2.36 -13.06
N SER A 310 11.45 -1.97 -13.78
CA SER A 310 12.50 -1.07 -13.29
C SER A 310 12.09 0.41 -13.35
N ILE A 311 11.08 0.75 -14.17
CA ILE A 311 10.68 2.13 -14.43
C ILE A 311 9.24 2.32 -13.93
N PRO A 312 9.03 3.11 -12.87
CA PRO A 312 7.69 3.45 -12.42
C PRO A 312 7.02 4.40 -13.41
N GLN A 313 5.74 4.17 -13.66
CA GLN A 313 4.84 5.09 -14.34
C GLN A 313 3.83 5.63 -13.34
N VAL A 314 3.40 6.86 -13.53
CA VAL A 314 2.40 7.51 -12.69
C VAL A 314 1.25 7.96 -13.57
N ASP A 315 0.06 7.48 -13.25
CA ASP A 315 -1.17 7.76 -13.98
C ASP A 315 -2.28 8.21 -13.03
N ILE A 316 -3.39 8.70 -13.58
CA ILE A 316 -4.60 8.95 -12.79
C ILE A 316 -5.20 7.60 -12.39
N ALA A 317 -5.62 7.47 -11.14
CA ALA A 317 -6.08 6.22 -10.55
C ALA A 317 -7.21 5.53 -11.33
N SER A 318 -8.15 6.30 -11.90
CA SER A 318 -9.30 5.78 -12.62
C SER A 318 -9.89 6.83 -13.58
N CYS A 319 -10.77 6.39 -14.48
CA CYS A 319 -11.58 7.29 -15.32
C CYS A 319 -12.50 8.20 -14.48
N TYR A 320 -13.07 7.67 -13.40
CA TYR A 320 -13.94 8.44 -12.50
C TYR A 320 -13.18 9.62 -11.86
N ILE A 321 -11.95 9.39 -11.38
CA ILE A 321 -11.10 10.47 -10.85
C ILE A 321 -10.78 11.50 -11.94
N SER A 322 -10.47 11.05 -13.16
CA SER A 322 -10.23 11.96 -14.28
C SER A 322 -11.45 12.83 -14.60
N GLN A 323 -12.66 12.28 -14.50
CA GLN A 323 -13.91 13.03 -14.68
C GLN A 323 -14.08 14.09 -13.59
N LEU A 324 -13.88 13.72 -12.31
CA LEU A 324 -13.94 14.69 -11.20
C LEU A 324 -12.95 15.85 -11.39
N ILE A 325 -11.72 15.57 -11.84
CA ILE A 325 -10.74 16.62 -12.12
C ILE A 325 -11.22 17.50 -13.28
N THR A 326 -11.76 16.91 -14.34
CA THR A 326 -12.25 17.66 -15.51
C THR A 326 -13.42 18.57 -15.15
N GLU A 327 -14.41 18.05 -14.41
CA GLU A 327 -15.57 18.81 -13.92
C GLU A 327 -15.14 19.98 -13.04
N GLN A 328 -14.12 19.79 -12.19
CA GLN A 328 -13.60 20.83 -11.33
C GLN A 328 -12.82 21.92 -12.09
N LEU A 329 -12.17 21.56 -13.20
CA LEU A 329 -11.38 22.50 -14.02
C LEU A 329 -12.24 23.25 -15.05
N GLN A 330 -13.42 22.73 -15.40
CA GLN A 330 -14.31 23.42 -16.35
C GLN A 330 -14.92 24.67 -15.69
N PRO A 331 -14.82 25.85 -16.35
CA PRO A 331 -15.53 27.04 -15.89
C PRO A 331 -17.03 26.76 -15.93
N SER A 332 -17.75 27.23 -14.89
CA SER A 332 -19.20 27.03 -14.70
C SER A 332 -19.96 27.01 -16.03
N PRO A 333 -20.75 25.96 -16.31
CA PRO A 333 -21.25 25.66 -17.64
C PRO A 333 -22.04 26.84 -18.19
N THR A 334 -21.47 27.49 -19.20
CA THR A 334 -22.27 28.29 -20.12
C THR A 334 -23.07 27.28 -20.94
N VAL A 335 -24.37 27.17 -20.64
CA VAL A 335 -25.33 26.19 -21.14
C VAL A 335 -25.10 25.84 -22.62
N GLY A 336 -24.52 24.68 -22.92
CA GLY A 336 -24.34 24.24 -24.31
C GLY A 336 -23.32 23.13 -24.64
N ALA A 337 -22.69 22.44 -23.67
CA ALA A 337 -21.62 21.48 -23.98
C ALA A 337 -22.13 20.04 -24.18
N THR A 338 -21.85 19.48 -25.36
CA THR A 338 -22.03 18.08 -25.76
C THR A 338 -21.11 17.15 -24.95
N ALA A 339 -21.67 16.08 -24.37
CA ALA A 339 -20.91 15.10 -23.58
C ALA A 339 -19.87 14.35 -24.44
N LEU A 340 -18.60 14.45 -24.07
CA LEU A 340 -17.51 13.64 -24.64
C LEU A 340 -17.64 12.20 -24.14
N GLY A 341 -17.85 11.26 -25.06
CA GLY A 341 -17.84 9.83 -24.77
C GLY A 341 -16.46 9.38 -24.32
N CYS A 342 -16.28 9.14 -23.02
CA CYS A 342 -15.02 8.67 -22.45
C CYS A 342 -14.76 7.20 -22.81
N CYS A 343 -13.59 6.93 -23.42
CA CYS A 343 -13.07 5.58 -23.59
C CYS A 343 -12.53 5.01 -22.28
N LEU A 344 -12.63 3.69 -22.15
CA LEU A 344 -12.30 2.88 -20.97
C LEU A 344 -10.78 2.80 -20.71
N PHE A 345 -10.43 3.06 -19.45
CA PHE A 345 -9.15 2.85 -18.74
C PHE A 345 -7.90 3.61 -19.24
N GLY A 346 -7.38 4.47 -18.35
CA GLY A 346 -6.02 5.01 -18.44
C GLY A 346 -5.91 6.33 -19.18
N VAL A 347 -6.60 7.38 -18.71
CA VAL A 347 -6.30 8.74 -19.18
C VAL A 347 -4.90 9.08 -18.68
N LYS A 348 -3.95 9.19 -19.61
CA LYS A 348 -2.61 9.62 -19.24
C LYS A 348 -2.70 11.04 -18.73
N LEU A 349 -1.96 11.35 -17.67
CA LEU A 349 -1.95 12.69 -17.08
C LEU A 349 -1.65 13.80 -18.11
N HIS A 350 -0.82 13.48 -19.11
CA HIS A 350 -0.53 14.35 -20.26
C HIS A 350 -1.73 14.61 -21.18
N GLU A 351 -2.59 13.62 -21.39
CA GLU A 351 -3.82 13.76 -22.20
C GLU A 351 -4.82 14.66 -21.50
N LEU A 352 -4.94 14.55 -20.17
CA LEU A 352 -5.80 15.42 -19.38
C LEU A 352 -5.38 16.90 -19.48
N LEU A 353 -4.07 17.17 -19.43
CA LEU A 353 -3.56 18.54 -19.63
C LEU A 353 -3.87 19.09 -21.03
N ALA A 354 -3.77 18.26 -22.06
CA ALA A 354 -4.08 18.67 -23.43
C ALA A 354 -5.56 19.07 -23.59
N MET A 355 -6.46 18.39 -22.86
CA MET A 355 -7.89 18.71 -22.85
C MET A 355 -8.20 19.99 -22.05
N ALA A 356 -7.49 20.25 -20.94
CA ALA A 356 -7.73 21.42 -20.10
C ALA A 356 -7.13 22.73 -20.64
N GLY A 357 -6.22 22.66 -21.62
CA GLY A 357 -5.58 23.83 -22.23
C GLY A 357 -6.27 24.37 -23.49
N GLN A 358 -7.33 23.71 -23.95
CA GLN A 358 -8.23 24.18 -25.01
C GLN A 358 -9.40 24.92 -24.40
#